data_AF-A0A1Q7IJK6-F1
#
_entry.id   AF-A0A1Q7IJK6-F1
#
_cell.length_a   1.000
_cell.length_b   1.000
_cell.length_c   1.000
_cell.angle_alpha   90.00
_cell.angle_beta   90.00
_cell.angle_gamma   90.00
#
_symmetry.space_group_name_H-M   'P 1'
#
loop_
_entity.id
_entity.type
_entity.pdbx_description
1 polymer ?
#
loop_
_entity_poly.entity_id
_entity_poly.type
_entity_poly.pdbx_seq_one_letter_code
_entity_poly.pdbx_strand_id
1 'polypeptide(L)'
;MPEVLAPAYYTARGRGWRRDVWALLHPPYTAWHLSYVVIGASLAPRVSGLRLAATLVAFFLAVGVAAHALDELNGRPLRTSIPNWVLKAAGVIGLAGAVGLGLAALPIVGVGLLPFIALGVLFVFAYNLELLGGRMHGDFWFALSWGAFPLVTAYFAQTGSVSIGAVAAGAAAFALSFGQRVLSTPARALRRKTRSVTGAVTLSDGSQVALDEATLLRPLERALRAFSWGVVALAVGLVSSKLL
;
A
#
# COMPACT_ATOMS: atom_id res chain seq x y z
N MET A 1 -2.55 -29.81 16.42
CA MET A 1 -1.63 -29.04 15.54
C MET A 1 -1.77 -27.57 15.90
N PRO A 2 -0.69 -26.76 15.93
CA PRO A 2 -0.83 -25.33 16.14
C PRO A 2 -1.77 -24.74 15.07
N GLU A 3 -2.67 -23.86 15.49
CA GLU A 3 -3.69 -23.29 14.60
C GLU A 3 -3.02 -22.40 13.54
N VAL A 4 -3.18 -22.73 12.26
CA VAL A 4 -2.51 -21.98 11.18
C VAL A 4 -3.08 -20.56 11.10
N LEU A 5 -2.25 -19.57 11.38
CA LEU A 5 -2.63 -18.16 11.29
C LEU A 5 -2.98 -17.76 9.85
N ALA A 6 -3.99 -16.91 9.71
CA ALA A 6 -4.25 -16.20 8.46
C ALA A 6 -3.03 -15.32 8.10
N PRO A 7 -2.70 -15.16 6.81
CA PRO A 7 -1.45 -14.50 6.38
C PRO A 7 -1.41 -12.99 6.66
N ALA A 8 -2.55 -12.38 7.00
CA ALA A 8 -2.62 -11.01 7.48
C ALA A 8 -3.79 -10.82 8.47
N TYR A 9 -3.73 -9.77 9.29
CA TYR A 9 -4.70 -9.49 10.36
C TYR A 9 -6.13 -9.18 9.86
N TYR A 10 -6.26 -8.75 8.59
CA TYR A 10 -7.52 -8.42 7.93
C TYR A 10 -8.02 -9.54 7.03
N THR A 11 -7.33 -10.69 6.99
CA THR A 11 -7.75 -11.85 6.19
C THR A 11 -8.38 -12.91 7.08
N ALA A 12 -9.50 -13.49 6.62
CA ALA A 12 -10.12 -14.61 7.32
C ALA A 12 -9.21 -15.85 7.28
N ARG A 13 -9.31 -16.69 8.33
CA ARG A 13 -8.76 -18.04 8.35
C ARG A 13 -9.54 -18.90 7.35
N GLY A 14 -8.87 -19.84 6.68
CA GLY A 14 -9.49 -20.76 5.71
C GLY A 14 -9.27 -20.39 4.25
N ARG A 15 -10.11 -20.95 3.37
CA ARG A 15 -10.02 -20.90 1.90
C ARG A 15 -11.32 -20.40 1.28
N GLY A 16 -11.26 -19.93 0.04
CA GLY A 16 -12.43 -19.58 -0.77
C GLY A 16 -12.22 -18.29 -1.57
N TRP A 17 -12.90 -18.19 -2.70
CA TRP A 17 -12.70 -17.10 -3.66
C TRP A 17 -12.96 -15.71 -3.06
N ARG A 18 -13.98 -15.55 -2.21
CA ARG A 18 -14.28 -14.26 -1.54
C ARG A 18 -13.12 -13.82 -0.63
N ARG A 19 -12.62 -14.77 0.16
CA ARG A 19 -11.46 -14.55 1.03
C ARG A 19 -10.22 -14.22 0.22
N ASP A 20 -10.03 -14.88 -0.91
CA ASP A 20 -8.85 -14.67 -1.76
C ASP A 20 -8.89 -13.31 -2.46
N VAL A 21 -10.05 -12.89 -2.99
CA VAL A 21 -10.23 -11.54 -3.53
C VAL A 21 -10.02 -10.49 -2.44
N TRP A 22 -10.59 -10.69 -1.25
CA TRP A 22 -10.38 -9.79 -0.12
C TRP A 22 -8.91 -9.72 0.33
N ALA A 23 -8.23 -10.87 0.39
CA ALA A 23 -6.80 -10.92 0.70
C ALA A 23 -6.00 -10.17 -0.36
N LEU A 24 -6.25 -10.46 -1.65
CA LEU A 24 -5.55 -9.86 -2.77
C LEU A 24 -5.69 -8.34 -2.77
N LEU A 25 -6.90 -7.81 -2.56
CA LEU A 25 -7.17 -6.37 -2.52
C LEU A 25 -6.47 -5.63 -1.37
N HIS A 26 -5.92 -6.34 -0.37
CA HIS A 26 -5.28 -5.74 0.80
C HIS A 26 -6.01 -4.50 1.38
N PRO A 27 -7.33 -4.53 1.65
CA PRO A 27 -8.15 -3.33 1.81
C PRO A 27 -7.60 -2.25 2.75
N PRO A 28 -7.11 -2.54 3.97
CA PRO A 28 -6.58 -1.49 4.84
C PRO A 28 -5.33 -0.82 4.26
N TYR A 29 -4.46 -1.58 3.59
CA TYR A 29 -3.26 -1.01 2.96
C TYR A 29 -3.59 -0.31 1.64
N THR A 30 -4.48 -0.85 0.82
CA THR A 30 -4.94 -0.15 -0.40
C THR A 30 -5.59 1.18 -0.05
N ALA A 31 -6.49 1.20 0.93
CA ALA A 31 -7.10 2.43 1.40
C ALA A 31 -6.06 3.42 1.94
N TRP A 32 -5.06 2.95 2.69
CA TRP A 32 -3.94 3.77 3.13
C TRP A 32 -3.20 4.41 1.95
N HIS A 33 -2.76 3.65 0.96
CA HIS A 33 -2.00 4.20 -0.16
C HIS A 33 -2.85 5.15 -1.03
N LEU A 34 -4.14 4.84 -1.24
CA LEU A 34 -5.07 5.75 -1.91
C LEU A 34 -5.31 7.04 -1.10
N SER A 35 -5.17 6.99 0.22
CA SER A 35 -5.27 8.19 1.05
C SER A 35 -4.15 9.18 0.75
N TYR A 36 -2.95 8.72 0.39
CA TYR A 36 -1.88 9.62 -0.06
C TYR A 36 -2.23 10.36 -1.35
N VAL A 37 -2.95 9.71 -2.28
CA VAL A 37 -3.47 10.36 -3.49
C VAL A 37 -4.44 11.49 -3.10
N VAL A 38 -5.37 11.21 -2.19
CA VAL A 38 -6.34 12.22 -1.71
C VAL A 38 -5.64 13.37 -1.00
N ILE A 39 -4.69 13.08 -0.11
CA ILE A 39 -3.89 14.08 0.60
C ILE A 39 -3.15 14.97 -0.40
N GLY A 40 -2.41 14.36 -1.34
CA GLY A 40 -1.64 15.09 -2.34
C GLY A 40 -2.49 15.99 -3.22
N ALA A 41 -3.62 15.47 -3.72
CA ALA A 41 -4.57 16.26 -4.48
C ALA A 41 -5.16 17.42 -3.65
N SER A 42 -5.45 17.18 -2.37
CA SER A 42 -6.04 18.18 -1.46
C SER A 42 -5.07 19.31 -1.08
N LEU A 43 -3.77 19.15 -1.34
CA LEU A 43 -2.79 20.24 -1.18
C LEU A 43 -2.86 21.25 -2.33
N ALA A 44 -3.53 20.94 -3.44
CA ALA A 44 -3.70 21.86 -4.54
C ALA A 44 -4.52 23.11 -4.12
N PRO A 45 -4.25 24.29 -4.73
CA PRO A 45 -5.05 25.50 -4.45
C PRO A 45 -6.54 25.32 -4.74
N ARG A 46 -6.86 24.56 -5.80
CA ARG A 46 -8.22 24.14 -6.16
C ARG A 46 -8.20 22.66 -6.51
N VAL A 47 -9.18 21.91 -6.02
CA VAL A 47 -9.29 20.47 -6.29
C VAL A 47 -10.28 20.25 -7.42
N SER A 48 -9.81 19.66 -8.52
CA SER A 48 -10.72 19.12 -9.54
C SER A 48 -11.17 17.73 -9.13
N GLY A 49 -12.47 17.56 -8.91
CA GLY A 49 -13.08 16.27 -8.58
C GLY A 49 -12.83 15.21 -9.66
N LEU A 50 -12.90 15.59 -10.94
CA LEU A 50 -12.61 14.69 -12.06
C LEU A 50 -11.16 14.21 -12.05
N ARG A 51 -10.19 15.13 -11.87
CA ARG A 51 -8.76 14.76 -11.81
C ARG A 51 -8.46 13.90 -10.58
N LEU A 52 -9.09 14.17 -9.44
CA LEU A 52 -8.96 13.35 -8.23
C LEU A 52 -9.51 11.95 -8.47
N ALA A 53 -10.72 11.82 -9.01
CA ALA A 53 -11.34 10.53 -9.31
C ALA A 53 -10.50 9.72 -10.30
N ALA A 54 -10.04 10.34 -11.40
CA ALA A 54 -9.18 9.68 -12.37
C ALA A 54 -7.86 9.22 -11.76
N THR A 55 -7.24 10.04 -10.90
CA THR A 55 -5.99 9.68 -10.20
C THR A 55 -6.23 8.54 -9.21
N LEU A 56 -7.32 8.55 -8.46
CA LEU A 56 -7.70 7.46 -7.55
C LEU A 56 -7.92 6.15 -8.30
N VAL A 57 -8.62 6.17 -9.43
CA VAL A 57 -8.83 4.98 -10.27
C VAL A 57 -7.48 4.49 -10.82
N ALA A 58 -6.63 5.38 -11.34
CA ALA A 58 -5.31 5.01 -11.86
C ALA A 58 -4.44 4.34 -10.78
N PHE A 59 -4.36 4.93 -9.58
CA PHE A 59 -3.60 4.33 -8.48
C PHE A 59 -4.27 3.05 -7.95
N PHE A 60 -5.59 2.97 -7.87
CA PHE A 60 -6.26 1.73 -7.48
C PHE A 60 -5.94 0.58 -8.46
N LEU A 61 -5.98 0.85 -9.76
CA LEU A 61 -5.64 -0.13 -10.78
C LEU A 61 -4.15 -0.53 -10.73
N ALA A 62 -3.24 0.43 -10.52
CA ALA A 62 -1.81 0.16 -10.44
C ALA A 62 -1.41 -0.53 -9.13
N VAL A 63 -1.67 0.08 -7.97
CA VAL A 63 -1.20 -0.41 -6.67
C VAL A 63 -2.19 -1.32 -5.95
N GLY A 64 -3.51 -1.12 -6.16
CA GLY A 64 -4.57 -1.90 -5.51
C GLY A 64 -4.90 -3.22 -6.22
N VAL A 65 -4.63 -3.29 -7.53
CA VAL A 65 -4.91 -4.47 -8.37
C VAL A 65 -3.63 -5.03 -8.96
N ALA A 66 -2.93 -4.28 -9.82
CA ALA A 66 -1.83 -4.85 -10.59
C ALA A 66 -0.65 -5.27 -9.71
N ALA A 67 -0.19 -4.39 -8.81
CA ALA A 67 0.89 -4.70 -7.89
C ALA A 67 0.57 -5.91 -7.00
N HIS A 68 -0.62 -5.97 -6.40
CA HIS A 68 -1.01 -7.11 -5.57
C HIS A 68 -1.10 -8.42 -6.37
N ALA A 69 -1.56 -8.36 -7.62
CA ALA A 69 -1.61 -9.53 -8.47
C ALA A 69 -0.21 -10.04 -8.83
N LEU A 70 0.74 -9.14 -9.10
CA LEU A 70 2.14 -9.45 -9.36
C LEU A 70 2.86 -9.98 -8.10
N ASP A 71 2.63 -9.37 -6.94
CA ASP A 71 3.16 -9.84 -5.65
C ASP A 71 2.63 -11.25 -5.33
N GLU A 72 1.33 -11.50 -5.55
CA GLU A 72 0.75 -12.81 -5.30
C GLU A 72 1.24 -13.88 -6.29
N LEU A 73 1.57 -13.51 -7.54
CA LEU A 73 2.26 -14.40 -8.48
C LEU A 73 3.65 -14.78 -7.98
N ASN A 74 4.31 -13.92 -7.22
CA ASN A 74 5.63 -14.14 -6.66
C ASN A 74 5.57 -14.90 -5.32
N GLY A 75 5.37 -16.22 -5.39
CA GLY A 75 5.50 -17.09 -4.21
C GLY A 75 4.27 -17.14 -3.28
N ARG A 76 3.14 -16.59 -3.70
CA ARG A 76 1.84 -16.70 -3.00
C ARG A 76 1.87 -16.22 -1.53
N PRO A 77 2.38 -15.02 -1.22
CA PRO A 77 2.46 -14.50 0.13
C PRO A 77 1.12 -14.47 0.89
N LEU A 78 -0.02 -14.34 0.19
CA LEU A 78 -1.36 -14.34 0.77
C LEU A 78 -2.03 -15.71 0.76
N ARG A 79 -1.32 -16.72 0.23
CA ARG A 79 -1.77 -18.10 0.16
C ARG A 79 -3.13 -18.20 -0.55
N THR A 80 -3.33 -17.42 -1.61
CA THR A 80 -4.57 -17.48 -2.40
C THR A 80 -4.58 -18.69 -3.33
N SER A 81 -5.77 -19.10 -3.73
CA SER A 81 -6.01 -20.15 -4.74
C SER A 81 -6.33 -19.59 -6.13
N ILE A 82 -6.22 -18.27 -6.33
CA ILE A 82 -6.55 -17.59 -7.59
C ILE A 82 -5.65 -18.13 -8.71
N PRO A 83 -6.17 -18.56 -9.87
CA PRO A 83 -5.34 -19.08 -10.95
C PRO A 83 -4.28 -18.07 -11.44
N ASN A 84 -3.09 -18.55 -11.81
CA ASN A 84 -1.99 -17.68 -12.29
C ASN A 84 -2.41 -16.79 -13.47
N TRP A 85 -3.23 -17.30 -14.38
CA TRP A 85 -3.68 -16.52 -15.53
C TRP A 85 -4.58 -15.35 -15.12
N VAL A 86 -5.39 -15.50 -14.07
CA VAL A 86 -6.23 -14.41 -13.52
C VAL A 86 -5.35 -13.33 -12.92
N LEU A 87 -4.34 -13.71 -12.14
CA LEU A 87 -3.40 -12.74 -11.57
C LEU A 87 -2.59 -12.02 -12.66
N LYS A 88 -2.13 -12.73 -13.70
CA LYS A 88 -1.45 -12.11 -14.85
C LYS A 88 -2.36 -11.14 -15.57
N ALA A 89 -3.61 -11.54 -15.84
CA ALA A 89 -4.59 -10.68 -16.48
C ALA A 89 -4.89 -9.42 -15.64
N ALA A 90 -5.10 -9.58 -14.33
CA ALA A 90 -5.31 -8.46 -13.41
C ALA A 90 -4.09 -7.52 -13.36
N GLY A 91 -2.87 -8.08 -13.33
CA GLY A 91 -1.61 -7.36 -13.45
C GLY A 91 -1.53 -6.50 -14.71
N VAL A 92 -1.73 -7.11 -15.87
CA VAL A 92 -1.62 -6.46 -17.18
C VAL A 92 -2.73 -5.44 -17.39
N ILE A 93 -3.99 -5.82 -17.18
CA ILE A 93 -5.16 -4.95 -17.40
C ILE A 93 -5.15 -3.77 -16.42
N GLY A 94 -4.86 -4.02 -15.14
CA GLY A 94 -4.76 -2.97 -14.14
C GLY A 94 -3.68 -1.95 -14.49
N LEU A 95 -2.48 -2.42 -14.85
CA LEU A 95 -1.39 -1.52 -15.21
C LEU A 95 -1.68 -0.75 -16.52
N ALA A 96 -2.20 -1.42 -17.54
CA ALA A 96 -2.57 -0.79 -18.81
C ALA A 96 -3.66 0.27 -18.61
N GLY A 97 -4.67 -0.01 -17.78
CA GLY A 97 -5.71 0.97 -17.44
C GLY A 97 -5.15 2.19 -16.70
N ALA A 98 -4.25 1.98 -15.73
CA ALA A 98 -3.60 3.07 -15.02
C ALA A 98 -2.75 3.96 -15.95
N VAL A 99 -1.93 3.35 -16.82
CA VAL A 99 -1.12 4.06 -17.80
C VAL A 99 -2.02 4.79 -18.81
N GLY A 100 -3.07 4.14 -19.30
CA GLY A 100 -4.04 4.74 -20.21
C GLY A 100 -4.69 5.99 -19.64
N LEU A 101 -5.09 5.97 -18.36
CA LEU A 101 -5.62 7.15 -17.66
C LEU A 101 -4.57 8.26 -17.54
N GLY A 102 -3.31 7.91 -17.23
CA GLY A 102 -2.21 8.88 -17.19
C GLY A 102 -1.96 9.54 -18.54
N LEU A 103 -1.90 8.76 -19.62
CA LEU A 103 -1.71 9.27 -20.98
C LEU A 103 -2.90 10.13 -21.44
N ALA A 104 -4.13 9.72 -21.13
CA ALA A 104 -5.33 10.49 -21.43
C ALA A 104 -5.37 11.86 -20.71
N ALA A 105 -4.65 12.01 -19.59
CA ALA A 105 -4.55 13.27 -18.86
C ALA A 105 -3.51 14.24 -19.44
N LEU A 106 -2.65 13.82 -20.37
CA LEU A 106 -1.58 14.67 -20.92
C LEU A 106 -2.05 15.99 -21.53
N PRO A 107 -3.16 16.06 -22.32
CA PRO A 107 -3.64 17.32 -22.86
C PRO A 107 -4.11 18.32 -21.79
N ILE A 108 -4.41 17.82 -20.58
CA ILE A 108 -5.02 18.58 -19.49
C ILE A 108 -3.99 18.98 -18.42
N VAL A 109 -3.04 18.08 -18.13
CA VAL A 109 -2.02 18.23 -17.07
C VAL A 109 -0.67 18.66 -17.66
N GLY A 110 -0.39 18.30 -18.91
CA GLY A 110 0.86 18.59 -19.61
C GLY A 110 1.84 17.41 -19.65
N VAL A 111 2.83 17.51 -20.54
CA VAL A 111 3.83 16.46 -20.81
C VAL A 111 4.72 16.13 -19.60
N GLY A 112 4.79 17.01 -18.60
CA GLY A 112 5.49 16.76 -17.34
C GLY A 112 4.93 15.59 -16.53
N LEU A 113 3.76 15.05 -16.88
CA LEU A 113 3.21 13.83 -16.27
C LEU A 113 3.93 12.55 -16.75
N LEU A 114 4.59 12.57 -17.91
CA LEU A 114 5.27 11.39 -18.49
C LEU A 114 6.33 10.78 -17.55
N PRO A 115 7.22 11.55 -16.90
CA PRO A 115 8.13 11.02 -15.88
C PRO A 115 7.43 10.27 -14.75
N PHE A 116 6.27 10.76 -14.27
CA PHE A 116 5.51 10.08 -13.23
C PHE A 116 4.91 8.76 -13.71
N ILE A 117 4.38 8.72 -14.94
CA ILE A 117 3.87 7.49 -15.55
C ILE A 117 5.00 6.46 -15.68
N ALA A 118 6.14 6.87 -16.24
CA ALA A 118 7.30 5.99 -16.41
C ALA A 118 7.81 5.46 -15.07
N LEU A 119 7.92 6.33 -14.06
CA LEU A 119 8.36 5.95 -12.72
C LEU A 119 7.35 5.02 -12.02
N GLY A 120 6.05 5.27 -12.20
CA GLY A 120 4.99 4.39 -11.69
C GLY A 120 5.06 2.98 -12.27
N VAL A 121 5.24 2.86 -13.60
CA VAL A 121 5.45 1.58 -14.27
C VAL A 121 6.71 0.88 -13.73
N LEU A 122 7.82 1.63 -13.60
CA LEU A 122 9.06 1.10 -13.03
C LEU A 122 8.84 0.55 -11.62
N PHE A 123 8.16 1.29 -10.74
CA PHE A 123 7.91 0.84 -9.37
C PHE A 123 7.02 -0.40 -9.30
N VAL A 124 5.95 -0.49 -10.10
CA VAL A 124 5.08 -1.66 -10.13
C VAL A 124 5.87 -2.92 -10.51
N PHE A 125 6.73 -2.85 -11.52
CA PHE A 125 7.52 -4.01 -11.93
C PHE A 125 8.72 -4.27 -11.01
N ALA A 126 9.54 -3.27 -10.75
CA ALA A 126 10.79 -3.43 -10.00
C ALA A 126 10.54 -3.92 -8.57
N TYR A 127 9.49 -3.43 -7.91
CA TYR A 127 9.19 -3.81 -6.55
C TYR A 127 8.56 -5.21 -6.45
N ASN A 128 7.54 -5.51 -7.26
CA ASN A 128 6.74 -6.74 -7.10
C ASN A 128 7.36 -7.96 -7.78
N LEU A 129 8.15 -7.77 -8.85
CA LEU A 129 8.89 -8.86 -9.49
C LEU A 129 10.33 -8.99 -9.00
N GLU A 130 10.72 -8.19 -8.00
CA GLU A 130 12.09 -8.15 -7.45
C GLU A 130 13.17 -8.03 -8.54
N LEU A 131 12.90 -7.20 -9.56
CA LEU A 131 13.86 -6.96 -10.64
C LEU A 131 15.19 -6.45 -10.08
N LEU A 132 16.28 -6.69 -10.81
CA LEU A 132 17.66 -6.39 -10.36
C LEU A 132 18.09 -7.19 -9.12
N GLY A 133 17.53 -8.39 -8.93
CA GLY A 133 17.86 -9.27 -7.81
C GLY A 133 17.39 -8.73 -6.45
N GLY A 134 16.25 -8.04 -6.43
CA GLY A 134 15.66 -7.49 -5.20
C GLY A 134 16.30 -6.20 -4.69
N ARG A 135 17.24 -5.58 -5.41
CA ARG A 135 17.91 -4.32 -4.99
C ARG A 135 16.94 -3.13 -4.79
N MET A 136 15.82 -3.14 -5.53
CA MET A 136 14.74 -2.17 -5.38
C MET A 136 13.58 -2.67 -4.51
N HIS A 137 13.79 -3.76 -3.77
CA HIS A 137 12.82 -4.35 -2.85
C HIS A 137 13.28 -4.12 -1.41
N GLY A 138 12.51 -3.35 -0.63
CA GLY A 138 12.87 -3.02 0.75
C GLY A 138 12.04 -1.88 1.32
N ASP A 139 12.33 -1.52 2.58
CA ASP A 139 11.52 -0.55 3.33
C ASP A 139 11.63 0.86 2.75
N PHE A 140 12.84 1.27 2.33
CA PHE A 140 13.05 2.54 1.64
C PHE A 140 12.25 2.63 0.34
N TRP A 141 12.40 1.65 -0.55
CA TRP A 141 11.74 1.66 -1.85
C TRP A 141 10.23 1.58 -1.71
N PHE A 142 9.72 0.79 -0.76
CA PHE A 142 8.31 0.77 -0.41
C PHE A 142 7.81 2.16 0.01
N ALA A 143 8.50 2.79 0.95
CA ALA A 143 8.13 4.11 1.45
C ALA A 143 8.15 5.19 0.36
N LEU A 144 9.13 5.11 -0.54
CA LEU A 144 9.23 6.02 -1.69
C LEU A 144 8.08 5.82 -2.68
N SER A 145 7.85 4.58 -3.12
CA SER A 145 6.97 4.28 -4.25
C SER A 145 5.49 4.08 -3.88
N TRP A 146 5.19 3.63 -2.66
CA TRP A 146 3.82 3.50 -2.14
C TRP A 146 3.42 4.66 -1.21
N GLY A 147 4.38 5.46 -0.71
CA GLY A 147 4.12 6.60 0.17
C GLY A 147 4.25 7.95 -0.50
N ALA A 148 5.49 8.39 -0.74
CA ALA A 148 5.77 9.72 -1.29
C ALA A 148 5.26 9.89 -2.72
N PHE A 149 5.52 8.90 -3.57
CA PHE A 149 5.21 8.98 -5.00
C PHE A 149 3.71 9.19 -5.29
N PRO A 150 2.76 8.43 -4.71
CA PRO A 150 1.34 8.67 -4.94
C PRO A 150 0.88 10.08 -4.55
N LEU A 151 1.41 10.60 -3.44
CA LEU A 151 1.08 11.94 -2.95
C LEU A 151 1.56 13.02 -3.93
N VAL A 152 2.85 12.99 -4.28
CA VAL A 152 3.44 14.00 -5.17
C VAL A 152 2.82 13.92 -6.57
N THR A 153 2.57 12.70 -7.07
CA THR A 153 1.89 12.49 -8.36
C THR A 153 0.49 13.08 -8.36
N ALA A 154 -0.27 12.88 -7.28
CA ALA A 154 -1.63 13.41 -7.18
C ALA A 154 -1.67 14.94 -7.07
N TYR A 155 -0.71 15.55 -6.37
CA TYR A 155 -0.54 16.99 -6.38
C TYR A 155 -0.24 17.49 -7.80
N PHE A 156 0.74 16.88 -8.48
CA PHE A 156 1.11 17.23 -9.84
C PHE A 156 -0.05 17.07 -10.82
N ALA A 157 -0.85 16.01 -10.69
CA ALA A 157 -2.03 15.78 -11.51
C ALA A 157 -3.08 16.88 -11.34
N GLN A 158 -3.15 17.54 -10.17
CA GLN A 158 -4.04 18.68 -9.95
C GLN A 158 -3.47 19.99 -10.49
N THR A 159 -2.16 20.24 -10.35
CA THR A 159 -1.57 21.57 -10.55
C THR A 159 -0.70 21.71 -11.80
N GLY A 160 -0.22 20.61 -12.38
CA GLY A 160 0.81 20.61 -13.42
C GLY A 160 2.21 21.01 -12.93
N SER A 161 2.41 21.11 -11.61
CA SER A 161 3.69 21.54 -11.00
C SER A 161 3.95 20.81 -9.68
N VAL A 162 5.18 20.93 -9.16
CA VAL A 162 5.54 20.43 -7.82
C VAL A 162 5.84 21.61 -6.92
N SER A 163 5.30 21.61 -5.70
CA SER A 163 5.58 22.62 -4.69
C SER A 163 6.40 22.06 -3.54
N ILE A 164 7.05 22.95 -2.78
CA ILE A 164 7.77 22.59 -1.55
C ILE A 164 6.83 21.91 -0.56
N GLY A 165 5.58 22.39 -0.43
CA GLY A 165 4.57 21.79 0.42
C GLY A 165 4.22 20.35 0.02
N ALA A 166 4.09 20.07 -1.29
CA ALA A 166 3.86 18.71 -1.78
C ALA A 166 5.06 17.80 -1.52
N VAL A 167 6.30 18.30 -1.63
CA VAL A 167 7.51 17.53 -1.31
C VAL A 167 7.58 17.22 0.18
N ALA A 168 7.33 18.19 1.06
CA ALA A 168 7.32 18.00 2.50
C ALA A 168 6.23 16.99 2.94
N ALA A 169 5.03 17.09 2.38
CA ALA A 169 3.97 16.12 2.60
C ALA A 169 4.33 14.73 2.04
N GLY A 170 5.03 14.68 0.90
CA GLY A 170 5.61 13.46 0.35
C GLY A 170 6.61 12.80 1.31
N ALA A 171 7.46 13.58 1.98
CA ALA A 171 8.37 13.08 3.02
C ALA A 171 7.61 12.54 4.24
N ALA A 172 6.50 13.16 4.63
CA ALA A 172 5.63 12.63 5.68
C ALA A 172 4.99 11.28 5.26
N ALA A 173 4.49 11.19 4.02
CA ALA A 173 3.95 9.94 3.47
C ALA A 173 5.01 8.84 3.34
N PHE A 174 6.26 9.20 3.02
CA PHE A 174 7.40 8.30 3.09
C PHE A 174 7.58 7.76 4.51
N ALA A 175 7.70 8.64 5.52
CA ALA A 175 7.94 8.22 6.90
C ALA A 175 6.84 7.32 7.45
N LEU A 176 5.57 7.65 7.18
CA LEU A 176 4.42 6.83 7.57
C LEU A 176 4.45 5.45 6.90
N SER A 177 4.76 5.38 5.61
CA SER A 177 4.86 4.11 4.88
C SER A 177 6.06 3.28 5.30
N PHE A 178 7.17 3.93 5.66
CA PHE A 178 8.34 3.28 6.25
C PHE A 178 7.97 2.65 7.60
N GLY A 179 7.34 3.40 8.50
CA GLY A 179 6.84 2.89 9.78
C GLY A 179 5.84 1.75 9.60
N GLN A 180 4.92 1.86 8.64
CA GLN A 180 4.01 0.77 8.25
C GLN A 180 4.77 -0.49 7.83
N ARG A 181 5.86 -0.34 7.07
CA ARG A 181 6.67 -1.47 6.64
C ARG A 181 7.43 -2.10 7.81
N VAL A 182 8.08 -1.29 8.66
CA VAL A 182 8.78 -1.72 9.88
C VAL A 182 7.86 -2.52 10.81
N LEU A 183 6.59 -2.12 10.96
CA LEU A 183 5.62 -2.86 11.77
C LEU A 183 5.10 -4.13 11.06
N SER A 184 4.85 -4.05 9.76
CA SER A 184 4.25 -5.15 8.99
C SER A 184 5.23 -6.29 8.68
N THR A 185 6.53 -6.01 8.57
CA THR A 185 7.55 -7.03 8.28
C THR A 185 7.63 -8.12 9.37
N PRO A 186 7.83 -7.80 10.66
CA PRO A 186 7.81 -8.80 11.73
C PRO A 186 6.44 -9.48 11.87
N ALA A 187 5.34 -8.74 11.70
CA ALA A 187 3.99 -9.33 11.75
C ALA A 187 3.77 -10.37 10.64
N ARG A 188 4.24 -10.08 9.42
CA ARG A 188 4.20 -11.02 8.29
C ARG A 188 5.12 -12.21 8.52
N ALA A 189 6.31 -12.02 9.08
CA ALA A 189 7.20 -13.13 9.43
C ALA A 189 6.51 -14.10 10.40
N LEU A 190 5.95 -13.57 11.50
CA LEU A 190 5.20 -14.34 12.50
C LEU A 190 4.00 -15.09 11.89
N ARG A 191 3.20 -14.46 11.03
CA ARG A 191 2.02 -15.10 10.42
C ARG A 191 2.35 -16.09 9.31
N ARG A 192 3.40 -15.81 8.53
CA ARG A 192 3.64 -16.47 7.25
C ARG A 192 4.75 -17.51 7.28
N LYS A 193 5.75 -17.31 8.15
CA LYS A 193 7.01 -18.06 8.16
C LYS A 193 7.33 -18.71 9.51
N THR A 194 6.73 -18.24 10.60
CA THR A 194 6.98 -18.78 11.94
C THR A 194 6.09 -20.00 12.22
N ARG A 195 6.69 -21.03 12.83
CA ARG A 195 6.01 -22.27 13.23
C ARG A 195 5.49 -22.24 14.67
N SER A 196 6.24 -21.62 15.57
CA SER A 196 5.92 -21.49 17.00
C SER A 196 6.77 -20.37 17.63
N VAL A 197 6.22 -19.66 18.61
CA VAL A 197 6.96 -18.78 19.54
C VAL A 197 6.65 -19.18 20.97
N THR A 198 7.68 -19.40 21.77
CA THR A 198 7.57 -19.76 23.18
C THR A 198 8.66 -19.04 23.98
N GLY A 199 8.28 -18.41 25.09
CA GLY A 199 9.21 -17.78 26.02
C GLY A 199 8.47 -17.17 27.22
N ALA A 200 9.20 -16.46 28.07
CA ALA A 200 8.65 -15.67 29.15
C ALA A 200 9.41 -14.35 29.28
N VAL A 201 8.69 -13.30 29.66
CA VAL A 201 9.26 -12.02 30.08
C VAL A 201 9.21 -11.98 31.59
N THR A 202 10.36 -11.93 32.24
CA THR A 202 10.45 -11.68 33.68
C THR A 202 10.42 -10.17 33.91
N LEU A 203 9.40 -9.70 34.62
CA LEU A 203 9.23 -8.30 34.98
C LEU A 203 10.16 -7.93 36.15
N SER A 204 10.33 -6.63 36.39
CA SER A 204 11.21 -6.11 37.44
C SER A 204 10.78 -6.52 38.86
N ASP A 205 9.52 -6.92 39.05
CA ASP A 205 8.99 -7.45 40.31
C ASP A 205 9.15 -8.99 40.43
N GLY A 206 9.81 -9.63 39.46
CA GLY A 206 10.02 -11.07 39.39
C GLY A 206 8.83 -11.85 38.83
N SER A 207 7.69 -11.21 38.56
CA SER A 207 6.55 -11.88 37.91
C SER A 207 6.88 -12.25 36.46
N GLN A 208 6.27 -13.32 35.95
CA GLN A 208 6.51 -13.78 34.59
C GLN A 208 5.27 -13.61 33.71
N VAL A 209 5.48 -13.09 32.52
CA VAL A 209 4.47 -12.99 31.47
C VAL A 209 4.85 -13.95 30.34
N ALA A 210 3.94 -14.85 29.97
CA ALA A 210 4.15 -15.76 28.84
C ALA A 210 4.35 -14.95 27.54
N LEU A 211 5.41 -15.28 26.80
CA LEU A 211 5.70 -14.70 25.49
C LEU A 211 5.34 -15.71 24.40
N ASP A 212 4.25 -15.43 23.71
CA ASP A 212 3.75 -16.24 22.59
C ASP A 212 3.55 -15.39 21.32
N GLU A 213 3.13 -16.03 20.24
CA GLU A 213 2.88 -15.40 18.94
C GLU A 213 1.83 -14.28 19.04
N ALA A 214 0.77 -14.51 19.82
CA ALA A 214 -0.30 -13.55 20.01
C ALA A 214 0.18 -12.30 20.74
N THR A 215 1.05 -12.46 21.74
CA THR A 215 1.66 -11.37 22.50
C THR A 215 2.56 -10.51 21.62
N LEU A 216 3.36 -11.11 20.74
CA LEU A 216 4.20 -10.37 19.78
C LEU A 216 3.40 -9.69 18.67
N LEU A 217 2.35 -10.34 18.14
CA LEU A 217 1.52 -9.78 17.07
C LEU A 217 0.65 -8.61 17.53
N ARG A 218 0.17 -8.64 18.77
CA ARG A 218 -0.81 -7.70 19.31
C ARG A 218 -0.40 -6.22 19.16
N PRO A 219 0.78 -5.75 19.62
CA PRO A 219 1.15 -4.34 19.48
C PRO A 219 1.35 -3.96 18.01
N LEU A 220 1.95 -4.83 17.19
CA LEU A 220 2.20 -4.59 15.77
C LEU A 220 0.89 -4.36 15.01
N GLU A 221 -0.08 -5.24 15.20
CA GLU A 221 -1.35 -5.18 14.47
C GLU A 221 -2.29 -4.12 14.98
N ARG A 222 -2.27 -3.82 16.28
CA ARG A 222 -3.01 -2.68 16.84
C ARG A 222 -2.51 -1.38 16.23
N ALA A 223 -1.18 -1.18 16.18
CA ALA A 223 -0.60 -0.01 15.54
C ALA A 223 -0.94 0.05 14.04
N LEU A 224 -0.76 -1.06 13.31
CA LEU A 224 -1.08 -1.12 11.88
C LEU A 224 -2.56 -0.79 11.59
N ARG A 225 -3.50 -1.31 12.39
CA ARG A 225 -4.93 -0.98 12.27
C ARG A 225 -5.16 0.50 12.54
N ALA A 226 -4.58 1.05 13.61
CA ALA A 226 -4.72 2.45 13.98
C ALA A 226 -4.25 3.39 12.88
N PHE A 227 -3.05 3.17 12.35
CA PHE A 227 -2.56 3.98 11.25
C PHE A 227 -3.38 3.79 9.96
N SER A 228 -3.85 2.57 9.67
CA SER A 228 -4.63 2.31 8.44
C SER A 228 -5.91 3.15 8.38
N TRP A 229 -6.69 3.22 9.46
CA TRP A 229 -7.87 4.09 9.46
C TRP A 229 -7.52 5.56 9.72
N GLY A 230 -6.47 5.85 10.49
CA GLY A 230 -6.05 7.21 10.81
C GLY A 230 -5.64 8.02 9.58
N VAL A 231 -4.86 7.43 8.67
CA VAL A 231 -4.45 8.10 7.42
C VAL A 231 -5.65 8.29 6.48
N VAL A 232 -6.59 7.36 6.46
CA VAL A 232 -7.85 7.49 5.71
C VAL A 232 -8.70 8.64 6.27
N ALA A 233 -8.87 8.71 7.59
CA ALA A 233 -9.61 9.79 8.24
C ALA A 233 -8.98 11.16 7.98
N LEU A 234 -7.65 11.25 8.03
CA LEU A 234 -6.91 12.47 7.68
C LEU A 234 -7.16 12.89 6.23
N ALA A 235 -7.07 11.95 5.28
CA ALA A 235 -7.35 12.21 3.88
C ALA A 235 -8.78 12.71 3.63
N VAL A 236 -9.77 12.07 4.26
CA VAL A 236 -11.18 12.48 4.20
C VAL A 236 -11.36 13.88 4.78
N GLY A 237 -10.78 14.19 5.93
CA GLY A 237 -10.85 15.53 6.52
C GLY A 237 -10.26 16.61 5.62
N LEU A 238 -9.10 16.35 5.00
CA LEU A 238 -8.43 17.30 4.10
C LEU A 238 -9.19 17.54 2.80
N VAL A 239 -9.75 16.51 2.18
CA VAL A 239 -10.53 16.72 0.95
C VAL A 239 -11.87 17.39 1.25
N SER A 240 -12.48 17.10 2.40
CA SER A 240 -13.74 17.70 2.79
C SER A 240 -13.60 19.20 3.04
N SER A 241 -12.48 19.64 3.62
CA SER A 241 -12.19 21.08 3.81
C SER A 241 -11.86 21.85 2.52
N LYS A 242 -11.76 21.15 1.38
CA LYS A 242 -11.61 21.75 0.04
C LYS A 242 -12.90 21.81 -0.75
N LEU A 243 -13.89 21.00 -0.38
CA LEU A 243 -15.15 20.83 -1.12
C LEU A 243 -16.37 21.44 -0.40
N LEU A 244 -16.23 21.72 0.90
CA LEU A 244 -17.16 22.47 1.73
C LEU A 244 -16.67 23.91 1.88
#